data_AF-A0A2L2XA62-F1
#
_entry.id   AF-A0A2L2XA62-F1
#
_cell.length_a   1.000
_cell.length_b   1.000
_cell.length_c   1.000
_cell.angle_alpha   90.00
_cell.angle_beta   90.00
_cell.angle_gamma   90.00
#
_symmetry.space_group_name_H-M   'P 1'
#
loop_
_entity.id
_entity.type
_entity.pdbx_description
1 polymer ?
#
loop_
_entity_poly.entity_id
_entity_poly.type
_entity_poly.pdbx_seq_one_letter_code
_entity_poly.pdbx_strand_id
1 'polypeptide(L)' 'MSTWVKTEALPVHHLLLCLTWDSAKKIMMGAIIVLARLMMASLPGPAYGIIRTWIKVCNIVEGKIIRLYR' A
#
# COMPACT_ATOMS: atom_id res chain seq x y z
N MET A 1 28.27 -8.81 4.42
CA MET A 1 27.71 -9.03 5.77
C MET A 1 26.22 -9.24 5.61
N SER A 2 25.78 -10.46 5.32
CA SER A 2 24.37 -10.80 5.12
C SER A 2 23.73 -11.04 6.49
N THR A 3 22.97 -10.06 6.99
CA THR A 3 22.06 -10.31 8.10
C THR A 3 20.93 -11.19 7.60
N TRP A 4 21.13 -12.51 7.66
CA TRP A 4 20.04 -13.47 7.64
C TRP A 4 19.21 -13.21 8.89
N VAL A 5 18.25 -12.29 8.77
CA VAL A 5 17.15 -12.14 9.72
C VAL A 5 16.53 -13.52 9.82
N LYS A 6 16.51 -14.10 11.03
CA LYS A 6 15.88 -15.39 11.32
C LYS A 6 14.57 -15.48 10.53
N THR A 7 14.52 -16.34 9.52
CA THR A 7 13.28 -16.74 8.88
C THR A 7 12.56 -17.64 9.87
N GLU A 8 11.99 -17.04 10.92
CA GLU A 8 10.95 -17.71 11.68
C GLU A 8 9.87 -18.09 10.67
N ALA A 9 9.43 -19.36 10.73
CA ALA A 9 8.38 -19.85 9.84
C ALA A 9 7.12 -19.04 10.10
N LEU A 10 6.93 -17.97 9.32
CA LEU A 10 5.76 -17.12 9.41
C LEU A 10 4.54 -17.97 9.07
N PRO A 11 3.53 -18.00 9.94
CA PRO A 11 2.29 -18.68 9.66
C PRO A 11 1.71 -18.30 8.30
N VAL A 12 1.19 -19.30 7.57
CA VAL A 12 0.65 -19.13 6.20
C VAL A 12 -0.39 -18.00 6.12
N HIS A 13 -1.16 -17.77 7.19
CA HIS A 13 -2.16 -16.70 7.25
C HIS A 13 -1.55 -15.29 7.16
N HIS A 14 -0.32 -15.07 7.64
CA HIS A 14 0.36 -13.79 7.51
C HIS A 14 0.85 -13.55 6.09
N LEU A 15 1.30 -14.60 5.41
CA LEU A 15 1.66 -14.52 3.99
C LEU A 15 0.44 -14.17 3.13
N LEU A 16 -0.71 -14.79 3.41
CA LEU A 16 -1.99 -14.49 2.76
C LEU A 16 -2.45 -13.06 3.01
N LEU A 17 -2.33 -12.56 4.25
CA LEU A 17 -2.64 -11.17 4.60
C LEU A 17 -1.75 -10.17 3.84
N CYS A 18 -0.45 -10.44 3.72
CA CYS A 18 0.46 -9.60 2.95
C CYS A 18 0.14 -9.62 1.45
N LEU A 19 -0.14 -10.79 0.87
CA LEU A 19 -0.49 -10.93 -0.55
C LEU A 19 -1.84 -10.26 -0.89
N THR A 20 -2.84 -10.41 -0.02
CA THR A 20 -4.14 -9.73 -0.18
C THR A 20 -4.00 -8.22 -0.05
N TRP A 21 -3.20 -7.75 0.91
CA TRP A 21 -2.91 -6.32 1.05
C TRP A 21 -2.18 -5.74 -0.17
N ASP A 22 -1.13 -6.41 -0.67
CA ASP A 22 -0.39 -5.98 -1.86
C ASP A 22 -1.30 -5.93 -3.11
N SER A 23 -2.16 -6.94 -3.27
CA SER A 23 -3.14 -6.99 -4.36
C SER A 23 -4.17 -5.86 -4.25
N ALA A 24 -4.74 -5.64 -3.06
CA ALA A 24 -5.68 -4.56 -2.82
C ALA A 24 -5.05 -3.18 -3.07
N LYS A 25 -3.78 -2.99 -2.66
CA LYS A 25 -3.01 -1.76 -2.89
C LYS A 25 -2.86 -1.45 -4.37
N LYS A 26 -2.51 -2.45 -5.18
CA LYS A 26 -2.36 -2.32 -6.64
C LYS A 26 -3.68 -1.97 -7.32
N ILE A 27 -4.77 -2.66 -6.97
CA ILE A 27 -6.11 -2.41 -7.52
C ILE A 27 -6.58 -0.99 -7.18
N MET A 28 -6.50 -0.61 -5.91
CA MET A 28 -6.90 0.73 -5.45
C MET A 28 -6.05 1.83 -6.08
N MET A 29 -4.74 1.63 -6.21
CA MET A 29 -3.86 2.58 -6.89
C MET A 29 -4.22 2.73 -8.37
N GLY A 30 -4.51 1.63 -9.06
CA GLY A 30 -5.00 1.66 -10.44
C GLY A 30 -6.30 2.45 -10.58
N ALA A 31 -7.28 2.21 -9.69
CA ALA A 31 -8.53 2.96 -9.67
C ALA A 31 -8.31 4.46 -9.41
N ILE A 32 -7.43 4.81 -8.46
CA ILE A 32 -7.09 6.20 -8.16
C ILE A 32 -6.41 6.89 -9.33
N ILE A 33 -5.52 6.21 -10.06
CA ILE A 33 -4.86 6.76 -11.24
C ILE A 33 -5.88 7.03 -12.35
N VAL A 34 -6.82 6.10 -12.59
CA VAL A 34 -7.87 6.28 -13.59
C VAL A 34 -8.76 7.47 -13.22
N LEU A 35 -9.20 7.58 -11.97
CA LEU A 35 -9.99 8.71 -11.46
C LEU A 35 -9.21 10.02 -11.53
N ALA A 36 -7.95 10.03 -11.12
CA ALA A 36 -7.08 11.20 -11.17
C ALA A 36 -6.87 11.67 -12.61
N ARG A 37 -6.71 10.75 -13.56
CA ARG A 37 -6.56 11.08 -14.99
C ARG A 37 -7.82 11.71 -15.57
N LEU A 38 -9.00 11.24 -15.17
CA LEU A 38 -10.29 11.87 -15.53
C LEU A 38 -10.42 13.28 -14.92
N MET A 39 -9.96 13.46 -13.68
CA MET A 39 -10.03 14.74 -12.98
C MET A 39 -8.95 15.75 -13.40
N MET A 40 -7.80 15.29 -13.92
CA MET A 40 -6.69 16.18 -14.32
C MET A 40 -7.09 17.20 -15.39
N ALA A 41 -8.06 16.86 -16.24
CA ALA A 41 -8.57 17.75 -17.27
C ALA A 41 -9.29 18.98 -16.69
N SER A 42 -9.82 18.89 -15.47
CA SER A 42 -10.61 19.96 -14.83
C SER A 42 -9.96 20.54 -13.59
N LEU A 43 -9.35 19.71 -12.73
CA LEU A 43 -8.88 20.08 -11.40
C LEU A 43 -7.61 19.28 -11.01
N PRO A 44 -6.40 19.75 -11.40
CA PRO A 44 -5.15 19.03 -11.13
C PRO A 44 -4.75 19.00 -9.65
N GLY A 45 -5.12 20.02 -8.86
CA GLY A 45 -4.81 20.09 -7.42
C GLY A 45 -5.46 18.97 -6.58
N PRO A 46 -6.79 18.80 -6.66
CA PRO A 46 -7.51 17.71 -5.97
C PRO A 46 -7.01 16.32 -6.36
N ALA A 47 -6.73 16.08 -7.64
CA ALA A 47 -6.22 14.79 -8.12
C ALA A 47 -4.87 14.42 -7.45
N TYR A 48 -3.96 15.39 -7.33
CA TYR A 48 -2.70 15.19 -6.59
C TYR A 48 -2.93 14.97 -5.09
N GLY A 49 -3.92 15.66 -4.49
CA GLY A 49 -4.32 15.48 -3.09
C GLY A 49 -4.80 14.07 -2.78
N ILE A 50 -5.59 13.46 -3.67
CA ILE A 50 -6.10 12.09 -3.52
C ILE A 50 -4.94 11.08 -3.57
N ILE A 51 -4.05 11.20 -4.56
CA ILE A 51 -2.87 10.32 -4.68
C ILE A 51 -1.99 10.43 -3.43
N ARG A 52 -1.71 11.66 -2.96
CA ARG A 52 -0.90 11.90 -1.77
C ARG A 52 -1.54 11.30 -0.51
N THR A 53 -2.86 11.40 -0.38
CA THR A 53 -3.60 10.84 0.75
C THR A 53 -3.54 9.32 0.74
N TRP A 54 -3.71 8.71 -0.44
CA TRP A 54 -3.61 7.26 -0.60
C TRP A 54 -2.23 6.71 -0.23
N ILE A 55 -1.16 7.39 -0.65
CA ILE A 55 0.21 7.02 -0.27
C ILE A 55 0.41 7.11 1.25
N LYS A 56 -0.13 8.15 1.90
CA LYS A 56 -0.08 8.25 3.38
C LYS A 56 -0.78 7.09 4.06
N VAL A 57 -1.98 6.71 3.59
CA VAL A 57 -2.74 5.56 4.12
C VAL A 57 -1.92 4.29 3.99
N CYS A 58 -1.31 4.06 2.81
CA CYS A 58 -0.44 2.92 2.57
C CYS A 58 0.72 2.83 3.58
N ASN A 59 1.43 3.94 3.79
CA ASN A 59 2.55 3.98 4.73
C ASN A 59 2.11 3.78 6.19
N ILE A 60 0.94 4.28 6.58
CA ILE A 60 0.39 4.07 7.92
C ILE A 60 0.04 2.59 8.13
N VAL A 61 -0.62 1.95 7.15
CA VAL A 61 -1.01 0.55 7.26
C VAL A 61 0.22 -0.36 7.22
N GLU A 62 1.18 -0.12 6.34
CA GLU A 62 2.45 -0.86 6.33
C GLU A 62 3.23 -0.67 7.63
N GLY A 63 3.26 0.56 8.17
CA GLY A 63 3.88 0.82 9.47
C GLY A 63 3.19 0.11 10.64
N LYS A 64 1.87 -0.14 10.55
CA LYS A 64 1.13 -0.94 11.55
C LYS A 64 1.39 -2.43 11.38
N ILE A 65 1.39 -2.93 10.14
CA ILE A 65 1.75 -4.31 9.79
C ILE A 65 3.13 -4.62 10.36
N ILE A 66 4.16 -3.85 9.99
CA ILE A 66 5.54 -4.06 10.46
C ILE A 66 5.64 -4.05 11.98
N ARG A 67 4.89 -3.18 12.67
CA ARG A 67 4.86 -3.13 14.15
C ARG A 67 4.19 -4.33 14.81
N LEU A 68 3.20 -4.94 14.15
CA LEU A 68 2.54 -6.16 14.63
C LEU A 68 3.44 -7.39 14.50
N TYR A 69 4.44 -7.35 13.62
CA TYR A 69 5.35 -8.46 13.32
C TYR A 69 6.74 -8.34 13.97
N ARG A 70 6.96 -7.32 14.80
CA ARG A 70 8.22 -7.08 15.51
C ARG A 70 8.01 -7.27 17.01
#